data_AF-A0A0Q0RVW9-F1
#
_entry.id   AF-A0A0Q0RVW9-F1
#
_cell.length_a   1.000
_cell.length_b   1.000
_cell.length_c   1.000
_cell.angle_alpha   90.00
_cell.angle_beta   90.00
_cell.angle_gamma   90.00
#
_symmetry.space_group_name_H-M   'P 1'
#
loop_
_entity.id
_entity.type
_entity.pdbx_description
1 polymer ?
#
loop_
_entity_poly.entity_id
_entity_poly.type
_entity_poly.pdbx_seq_one_letter_code
_entity_poly.pdbx_strand_id
1 'polypeptide(L)'
;MKLILWFIEILSFVLTETILILNFNIMKILFFTLSVLFANIAISQTHQITKHNGEELDVNFIKVENDLVYYSFNGSAEEHKISKYAVSKITNKQSNQTQKVSDKVIVDSKSDYKFVTVLSQDKTIGLKQVASFSGVSTKTKGEPPIANQNQTAMRIKTQSASNGYPFVSIVDKGDGKYEAVAYVY
;
A
#
# COMPACT_ATOMS: atom_id res chain seq x y z
N MET A 1 -79.78 9.29 26.03
CA MET A 1 -78.46 9.70 26.58
C MET A 1 -77.41 8.58 26.51
N LYS A 2 -77.67 7.35 27.03
CA LYS A 2 -76.70 6.22 26.98
C LYS A 2 -76.20 5.84 25.58
N LEU A 3 -77.08 5.84 24.57
CA LEU A 3 -76.73 5.47 23.20
C LEU A 3 -75.70 6.42 22.56
N ILE A 4 -75.77 7.72 22.91
CA ILE A 4 -74.85 8.75 22.39
C ILE A 4 -73.48 8.60 23.04
N LEU A 5 -73.42 8.34 24.35
CA LEU A 5 -72.14 8.06 25.03
C LEU A 5 -71.44 6.84 24.44
N TRP A 6 -72.19 5.75 24.21
CA TRP A 6 -71.64 4.53 23.62
C TRP A 6 -71.05 4.76 22.22
N PHE A 7 -71.70 5.60 21.41
CA PHE A 7 -71.20 5.95 20.08
C PHE A 7 -69.93 6.81 20.13
N ILE A 8 -69.83 7.72 21.10
CA ILE A 8 -68.62 8.56 21.30
C ILE A 8 -67.44 7.70 21.76
N GLU A 9 -67.65 6.72 22.64
CA GLU A 9 -66.59 5.79 23.08
C GLU A 9 -66.05 4.94 21.93
N ILE A 10 -66.94 4.42 21.07
CA ILE A 10 -66.53 3.67 19.87
C ILE A 10 -65.75 4.55 18.92
N LEU A 11 -66.22 5.77 18.66
CA LEU A 11 -65.52 6.69 17.77
C LEU A 11 -64.15 7.08 18.31
N SER A 12 -64.04 7.32 19.62
CA SER A 12 -62.77 7.62 20.31
C SER A 12 -61.78 6.45 20.23
N PHE A 13 -62.27 5.22 20.42
CA PHE A 13 -61.45 4.01 20.30
C PHE A 13 -60.91 3.82 18.87
N VAL A 14 -61.77 3.95 17.85
CA VAL A 14 -61.36 3.83 16.45
C VAL A 14 -60.37 4.93 16.03
N LEU A 15 -60.56 6.17 16.52
CA LEU A 15 -59.60 7.25 16.27
C LEU A 15 -58.24 6.98 16.92
N THR A 16 -58.24 6.43 18.14
CA THR A 16 -57.01 6.15 18.89
C THR A 16 -56.20 5.05 18.20
N GLU A 17 -56.85 3.96 17.80
CA GLU A 17 -56.22 2.84 17.07
C GLU A 17 -55.65 3.29 15.71
N THR A 18 -56.39 4.11 14.97
CA THR A 18 -55.91 4.63 13.67
C THR A 18 -54.70 5.55 13.81
N ILE A 19 -54.67 6.41 14.82
CA ILE A 19 -53.50 7.26 15.13
C ILE A 19 -52.29 6.40 15.56
N LEU A 20 -52.51 5.35 16.35
CA LEU A 20 -51.46 4.42 16.79
C LEU A 20 -50.82 3.68 15.61
N ILE A 21 -51.64 3.16 14.68
CA ILE A 21 -51.18 2.49 13.46
C ILE A 21 -50.40 3.45 12.56
N LEU A 22 -50.88 4.70 12.42
CA LEU A 22 -50.21 5.73 11.63
C LEU A 22 -48.81 6.03 12.20
N ASN A 23 -48.70 6.25 13.51
CA ASN A 23 -47.44 6.51 14.19
C ASN A 23 -46.46 5.33 14.09
N PHE A 24 -46.96 4.10 14.17
CA PHE A 24 -46.14 2.91 14.00
C PHE A 24 -45.55 2.79 12.59
N ASN A 25 -46.33 3.11 11.56
CA ASN A 25 -45.85 3.14 10.17
C ASN A 25 -44.85 4.28 9.92
N ILE A 26 -45.08 5.47 10.49
CA ILE A 26 -44.15 6.60 10.42
C ILE A 26 -42.81 6.23 11.08
N MET A 27 -42.85 5.57 12.24
CA MET A 27 -41.65 5.12 12.95
C MET A 27 -40.87 4.06 12.15
N LYS A 28 -41.57 3.12 11.50
CA LYS A 28 -40.96 2.14 10.59
C LYS A 28 -40.27 2.80 9.39
N ILE A 29 -40.91 3.79 8.77
CA ILE A 29 -40.34 4.56 7.66
C ILE A 29 -39.11 5.34 8.13
N LEU A 30 -39.15 5.92 9.33
CA LEU A 30 -38.00 6.63 9.91
C LEU A 30 -36.81 5.69 10.16
N PHE A 31 -37.04 4.50 10.71
CA PHE A 31 -35.97 3.50 10.87
C PHE A 31 -35.44 2.96 9.54
N PHE A 32 -36.30 2.78 8.54
CA PHE A 32 -35.91 2.35 7.21
C PHE A 32 -35.09 3.41 6.46
N THR A 33 -35.52 4.68 6.53
CA THR A 33 -34.78 5.81 5.93
C THR A 33 -33.44 6.03 6.62
N LEU A 34 -33.38 5.91 7.96
CA LEU A 34 -32.14 6.02 8.72
C LEU A 34 -31.15 4.90 8.39
N SER A 35 -31.62 3.67 8.18
CA SER A 35 -30.76 2.53 7.79
C SER A 35 -30.22 2.66 6.36
N VAL A 36 -30.98 3.23 5.42
CA VAL A 36 -30.50 3.52 4.05
C VAL A 36 -29.41 4.61 4.03
N LEU A 37 -29.46 5.58 4.95
CA LEU A 37 -28.46 6.64 5.06
C LEU A 37 -27.07 6.12 5.48
N PHE A 38 -27.01 5.06 6.30
CA PHE A 38 -25.73 4.45 6.71
C PHE A 38 -25.22 3.36 5.75
N ALA A 39 -26.03 2.92 4.79
CA ALA A 39 -25.64 1.89 3.81
C ALA A 39 -24.61 2.37 2.77
N ASN A 40 -24.29 3.66 2.73
CA ASN A 40 -23.43 4.28 1.71
C ASN A 40 -22.06 4.73 2.24
N ILE A 41 -21.49 4.06 3.24
CA ILE A 41 -20.03 4.18 3.47
C ILE A 41 -19.33 3.24 2.50
N ALA A 42 -19.44 3.54 1.20
CA ALA A 42 -18.54 2.97 0.22
C ALA A 42 -17.16 3.55 0.54
N ILE A 43 -16.34 2.79 1.27
CA ILE A 43 -14.90 3.02 1.30
C ILE A 43 -14.48 2.83 -0.16
N SER A 44 -14.26 3.93 -0.86
CA SER A 44 -13.76 3.93 -2.22
C SER A 44 -12.26 4.09 -2.16
N GLN A 45 -11.53 3.40 -3.02
CA GLN A 45 -10.08 3.55 -3.14
C GLN A 45 -9.76 5.01 -3.45
N THR A 46 -9.04 5.65 -2.53
CA THR A 46 -8.75 7.09 -2.62
C THR A 46 -7.61 7.41 -3.59
N HIS A 47 -6.70 6.46 -3.80
CA HIS A 47 -5.48 6.66 -4.57
C HIS A 47 -5.18 5.47 -5.50
N GLN A 48 -4.32 5.74 -6.48
CA GLN A 48 -3.77 4.76 -7.40
C GLN A 48 -2.25 4.87 -7.38
N ILE A 49 -1.58 3.77 -7.01
CA ILE A 49 -0.13 3.65 -7.07
C ILE A 49 0.22 3.12 -8.46
N THR A 50 1.01 3.87 -9.23
CA THR A 50 1.61 3.39 -10.48
C THR A 50 3.05 2.97 -10.20
N LYS A 51 3.38 1.69 -10.46
CA LYS A 51 4.73 1.15 -10.35
C LYS A 51 5.56 1.46 -11.60
N HIS A 52 6.89 1.35 -11.48
CA HIS A 52 7.82 1.55 -12.60
C HIS A 52 7.79 0.45 -13.67
N ASN A 53 7.17 -0.70 -13.36
CA ASN A 53 6.89 -1.78 -14.32
C ASN A 53 5.56 -1.59 -15.08
N GLY A 54 4.81 -0.52 -14.80
CA GLY A 54 3.53 -0.22 -15.42
C GLY A 54 2.32 -0.82 -14.72
N GLU A 55 2.51 -1.63 -13.68
CA GLU A 55 1.41 -2.13 -12.85
C GLU A 55 0.78 -0.99 -12.04
N GLU A 56 -0.54 -0.96 -11.98
CA GLU A 56 -1.31 0.03 -11.24
C GLU A 56 -2.10 -0.66 -10.13
N LEU A 57 -2.05 -0.08 -8.94
CA LEU A 57 -2.70 -0.60 -7.74
C LEU A 57 -3.64 0.45 -7.17
N ASP A 58 -4.92 0.10 -7.09
CA ASP A 58 -5.92 0.95 -6.46
C ASP A 58 -5.98 0.69 -4.96
N VAL A 59 -5.67 1.72 -4.18
CA VAL A 59 -5.40 1.59 -2.74
C VAL A 59 -5.83 2.83 -1.98
N ASN A 60 -5.80 2.74 -0.66
CA ASN A 60 -5.83 3.89 0.22
C ASN A 60 -4.41 4.21 0.65
N PHE A 61 -3.83 5.26 0.07
CA PHE A 61 -2.52 5.74 0.45
C PHE A 61 -2.53 6.28 1.89
N ILE A 62 -1.55 5.87 2.69
CA ILE A 62 -1.43 6.26 4.10
C ILE A 62 -0.28 7.26 4.26
N LYS A 63 0.96 6.86 3.95
CA LYS A 63 2.15 7.71 4.07
C LYS A 63 3.35 7.14 3.30
N VAL A 64 4.38 7.97 3.12
CA VAL A 64 5.72 7.51 2.70
C VAL A 64 6.69 7.74 3.85
N GLU A 65 7.37 6.67 4.30
CA GLU A 65 8.31 6.72 5.42
C GLU A 65 9.40 5.66 5.22
N ASN A 66 10.65 5.94 5.60
CA ASN A 66 11.77 4.99 5.54
C ASN A 66 11.96 4.30 4.17
N ASP A 67 11.78 5.04 3.08
CA ASP A 67 11.81 4.53 1.68
C ASP A 67 10.74 3.47 1.38
N LEU A 68 9.66 3.45 2.15
CA LEU A 68 8.50 2.58 1.95
C LEU A 68 7.24 3.44 1.77
N VAL A 69 6.37 3.01 0.89
CA VAL A 69 5.03 3.55 0.69
C VAL A 69 4.06 2.64 1.42
N TYR A 70 3.33 3.20 2.39
CA TYR A 70 2.33 2.52 3.19
C TYR A 70 0.94 2.77 2.62
N TYR A 71 0.15 1.71 2.51
CA TYR A 71 -1.19 1.76 1.94
C TYR A 71 -2.07 0.64 2.50
N SER A 72 -3.38 0.75 2.35
CA SER A 72 -4.32 -0.37 2.59
C SER A 72 -5.15 -0.67 1.35
N PHE A 73 -5.63 -1.91 1.24
CA PHE A 73 -6.58 -2.27 0.18
C PHE A 73 -8.00 -1.84 0.55
N ASN A 74 -8.88 -1.84 -0.45
CA ASN A 74 -10.27 -1.47 -0.22
C ASN A 74 -10.94 -2.40 0.80
N GLY A 75 -11.67 -1.82 1.75
CA GLY A 75 -12.38 -2.57 2.79
C GLY A 75 -11.46 -3.28 3.80
N SER A 76 -10.14 -3.10 3.71
CA SER A 76 -9.18 -3.66 4.65
C SER A 76 -8.58 -2.57 5.55
N ALA A 77 -8.49 -2.87 6.84
CA ALA A 77 -7.73 -2.07 7.81
C ALA A 77 -6.25 -2.51 7.91
N GLU A 78 -5.85 -3.53 7.15
CA GLU A 78 -4.47 -4.02 7.13
C GLU A 78 -3.55 -3.04 6.39
N GLU A 79 -2.45 -2.67 7.03
CA GLU A 79 -1.41 -1.84 6.43
C GLU A 79 -0.43 -2.71 5.63
N HIS A 80 -0.32 -2.42 4.34
CA HIS A 80 0.69 -2.97 3.44
C HIS A 80 1.76 -1.93 3.16
N LYS A 81 2.91 -2.43 2.71
CA LYS A 81 4.05 -1.60 2.33
C LYS A 81 4.64 -2.06 1.01
N ILE A 82 5.12 -1.12 0.22
CA ILE A 82 5.89 -1.34 -1.00
C ILE A 82 7.10 -0.42 -1.02
N SER A 83 8.20 -0.87 -1.63
CA SER A 83 9.40 -0.05 -1.79
C SER A 83 9.09 1.23 -2.55
N LYS A 84 9.58 2.37 -2.04
CA LYS A 84 9.56 3.66 -2.76
C LYS A 84 10.19 3.51 -4.14
N TYR A 85 11.24 2.70 -4.26
CA TYR A 85 11.94 2.43 -5.51
C TYR A 85 11.10 1.66 -6.52
N ALA A 86 10.08 0.91 -6.11
CA ALA A 86 9.17 0.23 -7.02
C ALA A 86 8.07 1.16 -7.56
N VAL A 87 7.81 2.29 -6.89
CA VAL A 87 6.69 3.20 -7.16
C VAL A 87 7.16 4.42 -7.96
N SER A 88 6.51 4.65 -9.11
CA SER A 88 6.74 5.81 -9.96
C SER A 88 5.99 7.04 -9.44
N LYS A 89 4.68 6.90 -9.26
CA LYS A 89 3.79 7.99 -8.87
C LYS A 89 2.57 7.46 -8.09
N ILE A 90 1.93 8.36 -7.36
CA ILE A 90 0.68 8.14 -6.66
C ILE A 90 -0.31 9.18 -7.18
N THR A 91 -1.47 8.74 -7.63
CA THR A 91 -2.53 9.60 -8.16
C THR A 91 -3.72 9.58 -7.21
N ASN A 92 -4.18 10.73 -6.75
CA ASN A 92 -5.45 10.83 -6.03
C ASN A 92 -6.61 10.74 -7.02
N LYS A 93 -7.52 9.79 -6.81
CA LYS A 93 -8.62 9.52 -7.75
C LYS A 93 -9.74 10.57 -7.70
N GLN A 94 -9.86 11.31 -6.60
CA GLN A 94 -10.88 12.34 -6.43
C GLN A 94 -10.46 13.66 -7.08
N SER A 95 -9.20 14.07 -6.88
CA SER A 95 -8.68 15.34 -7.39
C SER A 95 -7.90 15.22 -8.70
N ASN A 96 -7.62 13.99 -9.16
CA ASN A 96 -6.70 13.69 -10.27
C ASN A 96 -5.28 14.25 -10.09
N GLN A 97 -4.92 14.66 -8.87
CA GLN A 97 -3.57 15.14 -8.57
C GLN A 97 -2.60 13.98 -8.50
N THR A 98 -1.48 14.13 -9.19
CA THR A 98 -0.41 13.13 -9.24
C THR A 98 0.81 13.62 -8.47
N GLN A 99 1.30 12.82 -7.54
CA GLN A 99 2.54 13.03 -6.83
C GLN A 99 3.60 12.02 -7.32
N LYS A 100 4.73 12.54 -7.78
CA LYS A 100 5.89 11.71 -8.12
C LYS A 100 6.55 11.15 -6.85
N VAL A 101 6.86 9.86 -6.84
CA VAL A 101 7.45 9.17 -5.67
C VAL A 101 8.94 8.91 -5.86
N SER A 102 9.33 8.34 -7.01
CA SER A 102 10.73 8.07 -7.32
C SER A 102 10.99 8.08 -8.83
N ASP A 103 12.27 8.27 -9.17
CA ASP A 103 12.76 8.17 -10.54
C ASP A 103 13.12 6.73 -10.91
N LYS A 104 12.98 6.40 -12.19
CA LYS A 104 13.41 5.11 -12.72
C LYS A 104 14.93 5.10 -12.85
N VAL A 105 15.57 4.10 -12.25
CA VAL A 105 17.00 3.83 -12.33
C VAL A 105 17.25 2.99 -13.58
N ILE A 106 18.03 3.54 -14.50
CA ILE A 106 18.42 2.89 -15.75
C ILE A 106 19.89 2.49 -15.63
N VAL A 107 20.20 1.24 -15.99
CA VAL A 107 21.53 0.65 -15.93
C VAL A 107 21.72 -0.15 -17.22
N ASP A 108 22.45 0.41 -18.17
CA ASP A 108 22.57 -0.16 -19.52
C ASP A 108 23.94 -0.82 -19.73
N SER A 109 24.94 -0.46 -18.93
CA SER A 109 26.31 -0.90 -19.11
C SER A 109 27.03 -1.19 -17.79
N LYS A 110 28.13 -1.93 -17.86
CA LYS A 110 29.01 -2.19 -16.71
C LYS A 110 29.53 -0.90 -16.05
N SER A 111 29.74 0.18 -16.82
CA SER A 111 30.16 1.49 -16.30
C SER A 111 29.14 2.15 -15.39
N ASP A 112 27.87 1.75 -15.49
CA ASP A 112 26.74 2.31 -14.72
C ASP A 112 26.61 1.71 -13.32
N TYR A 113 27.63 0.98 -12.84
CA TYR A 113 27.68 0.40 -11.50
C TYR A 113 27.44 1.42 -10.38
N LYS A 114 27.68 2.71 -10.63
CA LYS A 114 27.40 3.79 -9.67
C LYS A 114 25.91 4.02 -9.47
N PHE A 115 25.09 3.81 -10.50
CA PHE A 115 23.63 3.96 -10.47
C PHE A 115 22.91 2.77 -9.85
N VAL A 116 23.55 1.59 -9.85
CA VAL A 116 23.02 0.44 -9.10
C VAL A 116 22.85 0.85 -7.64
N THR A 117 21.69 0.59 -7.05
CA THR A 117 21.38 0.99 -5.67
C THR A 117 21.42 -0.24 -4.77
N VAL A 118 22.17 -0.14 -3.67
CA VAL A 118 22.18 -1.18 -2.64
C VAL A 118 21.03 -0.90 -1.68
N LEU A 119 20.10 -1.85 -1.57
CA LEU A 119 18.92 -1.76 -0.73
C LEU A 119 19.01 -2.75 0.41
N SER A 120 18.49 -2.37 1.58
CA SER A 120 18.21 -3.33 2.64
C SER A 120 17.10 -4.29 2.20
N GLN A 121 17.12 -5.53 2.71
CA GLN A 121 16.19 -6.59 2.28
C GLN A 121 14.72 -6.21 2.49
N ASP A 122 14.39 -5.48 3.55
CA ASP A 122 13.06 -4.94 3.85
C ASP A 122 12.57 -3.88 2.85
N LYS A 123 13.48 -3.26 2.10
CA LYS A 123 13.21 -2.24 1.07
C LYS A 123 13.15 -2.82 -0.35
N THR A 124 13.14 -4.14 -0.50
CA THR A 124 13.03 -4.83 -1.79
C THR A 124 11.59 -5.17 -2.17
N ILE A 125 10.62 -4.89 -1.29
CA ILE A 125 9.21 -5.28 -1.46
C ILE A 125 8.63 -4.61 -2.72
N GLY A 126 8.05 -5.41 -3.61
CA GLY A 126 7.49 -4.94 -4.88
C GLY A 126 8.48 -4.84 -6.03
N LEU A 127 9.75 -5.18 -5.81
CA LEU A 127 10.73 -5.41 -6.88
C LEU A 127 10.80 -6.92 -7.21
N LYS A 128 11.15 -7.25 -8.44
CA LYS A 128 11.28 -8.63 -8.91
C LYS A 128 12.71 -9.13 -8.72
N GLN A 129 12.89 -10.20 -7.95
CA GLN A 129 14.17 -10.90 -7.84
C GLN A 129 14.51 -11.61 -9.16
N VAL A 130 15.75 -11.44 -9.64
CA VAL A 130 16.20 -12.02 -10.93
C VAL A 130 17.47 -12.85 -10.82
N ALA A 131 18.33 -12.57 -9.85
CA ALA A 131 19.57 -13.32 -9.67
C ALA A 131 20.00 -13.31 -8.20
N SER A 132 20.78 -14.31 -7.83
CA SER A 132 21.48 -14.37 -6.54
C SER A 132 22.96 -14.63 -6.81
N PHE A 133 23.81 -13.93 -6.07
CA PHE A 133 25.26 -14.04 -6.10
C PHE A 133 25.73 -14.41 -4.70
N SER A 134 26.75 -15.26 -4.61
CA SER A 134 27.42 -15.54 -3.35
C SER A 134 28.93 -15.48 -3.55
N GLY A 135 29.65 -15.20 -2.47
CA GLY A 135 31.10 -15.08 -2.55
C GLY A 135 31.75 -14.87 -1.20
N VAL A 136 33.06 -14.69 -1.24
CA VAL A 136 33.89 -14.38 -0.08
C VAL A 136 34.47 -12.98 -0.27
N SER A 137 34.30 -12.14 0.73
CA SER A 137 34.92 -10.82 0.81
C SER A 137 36.41 -10.98 1.07
N THR A 138 37.23 -10.41 0.18
CA THR A 138 38.69 -10.46 0.30
C THR A 138 39.15 -9.42 1.32
N LYS A 139 39.41 -9.85 2.56
CA LYS A 139 39.99 -8.97 3.59
C LYS A 139 41.49 -8.83 3.40
N THR A 140 41.96 -7.65 3.02
CA THR A 140 43.39 -7.34 3.02
C THR A 140 43.84 -7.07 4.45
N LYS A 141 44.98 -7.63 4.87
CA LYS A 141 45.52 -7.41 6.22
C LYS A 141 45.78 -5.92 6.45
N GLY A 142 45.23 -5.37 7.52
CA GLY A 142 45.37 -3.96 7.89
C GLY A 142 44.32 -3.01 7.31
N GLU A 143 43.42 -3.47 6.42
CA GLU A 143 42.30 -2.66 5.96
C GLU A 143 41.16 -2.61 7.00
N PRO A 144 40.50 -1.44 7.17
CA PRO A 144 39.35 -1.33 8.05
C PRO A 144 38.15 -2.10 7.45
N PRO A 145 37.24 -2.66 8.27
CA PRO A 145 36.09 -3.43 7.80
C PRO A 145 35.22 -2.73 6.75
N ILE A 146 35.06 -1.41 6.88
CA ILE A 146 34.26 -0.57 5.96
C ILE A 146 34.85 -0.53 4.55
N ALA A 147 36.19 -0.54 4.42
CA ALA A 147 36.84 -0.52 3.11
C ALA A 147 36.58 -1.83 2.35
N ASN A 148 36.66 -2.96 3.06
CA ASN A 148 36.32 -4.27 2.52
C ASN A 148 34.84 -4.36 2.10
N GLN A 149 33.91 -3.83 2.92
CA GLN A 149 32.49 -3.77 2.54
C GLN A 149 32.26 -2.94 1.27
N ASN A 150 32.93 -1.78 1.15
CA ASN A 150 32.84 -0.93 -0.04
C ASN A 150 33.40 -1.63 -1.29
N GLN A 151 34.51 -2.36 -1.17
CA GLN A 151 35.06 -3.15 -2.28
C GLN A 151 34.11 -4.29 -2.70
N THR A 152 33.57 -5.03 -1.75
CA THR A 152 32.59 -6.09 -2.02
C THR A 152 31.34 -5.52 -2.69
N ALA A 153 30.79 -4.42 -2.17
CA ALA A 153 29.67 -3.71 -2.77
C ALA A 153 30.00 -3.25 -4.19
N MET A 154 31.17 -2.65 -4.44
CA MET A 154 31.60 -2.23 -5.77
C MET A 154 31.64 -3.41 -6.76
N ARG A 155 32.19 -4.56 -6.38
CA ARG A 155 32.24 -5.76 -7.23
C ARG A 155 30.85 -6.25 -7.59
N ILE A 156 29.97 -6.35 -6.59
CA ILE A 156 28.58 -6.79 -6.77
C ILE A 156 27.83 -5.79 -7.67
N LYS A 157 27.93 -4.48 -7.41
CA LYS A 157 27.31 -3.44 -8.24
C LYS A 157 27.79 -3.50 -9.69
N THR A 158 29.08 -3.77 -9.90
CA THR A 158 29.66 -3.91 -11.25
C THR A 158 29.10 -5.14 -11.97
N GLN A 159 28.96 -6.26 -11.25
CA GLN A 159 28.36 -7.47 -11.79
C GLN A 159 26.87 -7.28 -12.11
N SER A 160 26.12 -6.65 -11.20
CA SER A 160 24.72 -6.28 -11.42
C SER A 160 24.55 -5.36 -12.63
N ALA A 161 25.41 -4.34 -12.76
CA ALA A 161 25.36 -3.41 -13.89
C ALA A 161 25.66 -4.04 -15.23
N SER A 162 26.58 -5.01 -15.25
CA SER A 162 26.88 -5.79 -16.48
C SER A 162 25.67 -6.58 -16.99
N ASN A 163 24.69 -6.86 -16.13
CA ASN A 163 23.46 -7.58 -16.46
C ASN A 163 22.22 -6.66 -16.50
N GLY A 164 22.40 -5.34 -16.35
CA GLY A 164 21.31 -4.37 -16.33
C GLY A 164 20.41 -4.44 -15.08
N TYR A 165 20.95 -4.87 -13.93
CA TYR A 165 20.19 -4.94 -12.68
C TYR A 165 20.35 -3.66 -11.86
N PRO A 166 19.30 -2.84 -11.71
CA PRO A 166 19.38 -1.55 -11.02
C PRO A 166 19.47 -1.65 -9.49
N PHE A 167 19.05 -2.78 -8.91
CA PHE A 167 18.98 -2.93 -7.45
C PHE A 167 19.67 -4.20 -6.98
N VAL A 168 20.29 -4.13 -5.80
CA VAL A 168 20.86 -5.29 -5.13
C VAL A 168 20.70 -5.20 -3.61
N SER A 169 20.41 -6.32 -2.96
CA SER A 169 20.48 -6.44 -1.49
C SER A 169 21.66 -7.33 -1.14
N ILE A 170 22.53 -6.89 -0.23
CA ILE A 170 23.74 -7.62 0.18
C ILE A 170 23.62 -7.99 1.65
N VAL A 171 23.79 -9.28 1.95
CA VAL A 171 23.70 -9.85 3.30
C VAL A 171 25.03 -10.54 3.64
N ASP A 172 25.65 -10.12 4.74
CA ASP A 172 26.83 -10.81 5.29
C ASP A 172 26.37 -12.08 6.03
N LYS A 173 27.00 -13.22 5.72
CA LYS A 173 26.68 -14.52 6.30
C LYS A 173 27.66 -14.93 7.42
N GLY A 174 28.60 -14.06 7.78
CA GLY A 174 29.70 -14.40 8.68
C GLY A 174 30.87 -15.04 7.94
N ASP A 175 32.01 -15.17 8.63
CA ASP A 175 33.26 -15.74 8.09
C ASP A 175 33.75 -15.07 6.79
N GLY A 176 33.36 -13.81 6.57
CA GLY A 176 33.67 -13.07 5.35
C GLY A 176 32.85 -13.50 4.13
N LYS A 177 31.86 -14.40 4.28
CA LYS A 177 30.97 -14.79 3.19
C LYS A 177 29.83 -13.79 3.04
N TYR A 178 29.38 -13.60 1.81
CA TYR A 178 28.19 -12.79 1.53
C TYR A 178 27.25 -13.50 0.56
N GLU A 179 25.98 -13.11 0.64
CA GLU A 179 24.96 -13.40 -0.34
C GLU A 179 24.39 -12.07 -0.82
N ALA A 180 24.20 -11.93 -2.12
CA ALA A 180 23.62 -10.75 -2.73
C ALA A 180 22.49 -11.15 -3.68
N VAL A 181 21.37 -10.43 -3.63
CA VAL A 181 20.21 -10.70 -4.47
C VAL A 181 19.95 -9.48 -5.35
N ALA A 182 19.88 -9.69 -6.66
CA ALA A 182 19.62 -8.63 -7.63
C ALA A 182 18.12 -8.54 -7.96
N TYR A 183 17.66 -7.30 -8.15
CA TYR A 183 16.26 -7.00 -8.43
C TYR A 183 16.10 -6.05 -9.61
N VAL A 184 14.97 -6.20 -10.29
CA VAL A 184 14.45 -5.32 -11.35
C VAL A 184 13.04 -4.85 -10.98
N TYR A 185 12.47 -3.98 -11.81
CA TYR A 185 11.08 -3.53 -11.69
C TYR A 185 10.05 -4.63 -11.95
#